data_AF-A0A7Z9ID92-F1
#
_entry.id   AF-A0A7Z9ID92-F1
#
_cell.length_a   1.000
_cell.length_b   1.000
_cell.length_c   1.000
_cell.angle_alpha   90.00
_cell.angle_beta   90.00
_cell.angle_gamma   90.00
#
_symmetry.space_group_name_H-M   'P 1'
#
loop_
_entity.id
_entity.type
_entity.pdbx_description
1 polymer ?
#
loop_
_entity_poly.entity_id
_entity_poly.type
_entity_poly.pdbx_seq_one_letter_code
_entity_poly.pdbx_strand_id
1 'polypeptide(L)'
;MYELERTKEFFVGIDSDGCAFDTMELKHKECFIHHTIQYYNLQAISKYAREAAEFVNLYSKSRGINRFPALVESLQWLQKRPEVAARGVTIEIPPGLLRWIEEETKLGNPALEALLQGSENPDPDLVTALKWSVAVNDTVAEMVHGVPPFPLVRECLQKLHPQCDMLVVSATPNEALKSEWSEHGLVQFVTEICGQESGNKKETLGVVM
;
A
#
# COMPACT_ATOMS: atom_id res chain seq x y z
N MET A 1 -5.22 -20.77 2.47
CA MET A 1 -4.00 -20.30 3.15
C MET A 1 -2.86 -20.99 2.43
N TYR A 2 -1.87 -20.24 1.96
CA TYR A 2 -0.72 -20.83 1.28
C TYR A 2 0.10 -21.60 2.33
N GLU A 3 0.55 -22.81 2.03
CA GLU A 3 1.45 -23.59 2.87
C GLU A 3 2.78 -23.72 2.12
N LEU A 4 3.87 -23.29 2.75
CA LEU A 4 5.22 -23.41 2.19
C LEU A 4 5.89 -24.64 2.79
N GLU A 5 6.22 -25.62 1.95
CA GLU A 5 7.08 -26.73 2.37
C GLU A 5 8.52 -26.23 2.51
N ARG A 6 9.12 -26.41 3.69
CA ARG A 6 10.51 -26.02 3.94
C ARG A 6 11.45 -26.86 3.08
N THR A 7 12.20 -26.20 2.19
CA THR A 7 13.21 -26.85 1.35
C THR A 7 14.64 -26.53 1.77
N LYS A 8 14.83 -25.46 2.56
CA LYS A 8 16.15 -24.96 2.95
C LYS A 8 16.27 -24.74 4.47
N GLU A 9 17.49 -24.43 4.91
CA GLU A 9 17.79 -24.28 6.34
C GLU A 9 17.09 -23.08 6.97
N PHE A 10 17.01 -21.97 6.23
CA PHE A 10 16.44 -20.72 6.74
C PHE A 10 15.21 -20.29 5.94
N PHE A 11 14.44 -19.40 6.55
CA PHE A 11 13.33 -18.72 5.91
C PHE A 11 13.51 -17.20 6.04
N VAL A 12 13.25 -16.46 4.95
CA VAL A 12 13.32 -15.00 4.93
C VAL A 12 12.09 -14.43 4.24
N GLY A 13 11.34 -13.59 4.95
CA GLY A 13 10.37 -12.69 4.33
C GLY A 13 11.03 -11.37 3.92
N ILE A 14 10.79 -10.95 2.69
CA ILE A 14 11.39 -9.77 2.08
C ILE A 14 10.28 -8.77 1.79
N ASP A 15 10.35 -7.59 2.42
CA ASP A 15 9.49 -6.49 2.04
C ASP A 15 9.93 -5.92 0.67
N SER A 16 8.97 -5.51 -0.17
CA SER A 16 9.30 -5.02 -1.52
C SER A 16 9.58 -3.52 -1.50
N ASP A 17 8.54 -2.74 -1.25
CA ASP A 17 8.59 -1.28 -1.38
C ASP A 17 9.35 -0.63 -0.22
N GLY A 18 10.35 0.17 -0.56
CA GLY A 18 11.21 0.84 0.43
C GLY A 18 12.13 -0.12 1.19
N CYS A 19 12.32 -1.35 0.69
CA CYS A 19 13.28 -2.33 1.19
C CYS A 19 14.07 -2.99 0.04
N ALA A 20 13.39 -3.63 -0.91
CA ALA A 20 14.00 -4.14 -2.14
C ALA A 20 14.10 -3.05 -3.21
N PHE A 21 13.09 -2.19 -3.31
CA PHE A 21 12.99 -1.14 -4.33
C PHE A 21 12.78 0.25 -3.74
N ASP A 22 13.34 1.28 -4.39
CA ASP A 22 13.17 2.69 -4.01
C ASP A 22 11.90 3.30 -4.62
N THR A 23 10.78 2.60 -4.47
CA THR A 23 9.50 2.91 -5.12
C THR A 23 8.56 3.73 -4.25
N MET A 24 8.79 3.77 -2.93
CA MET A 24 7.86 4.39 -1.97
C MET A 24 7.66 5.88 -2.22
N GLU A 25 8.75 6.62 -2.41
CA GLU A 25 8.70 8.06 -2.69
C GLU A 25 7.90 8.35 -3.97
N LEU A 26 8.23 7.66 -5.06
CA LEU A 26 7.56 7.80 -6.36
C LEU A 26 6.06 7.45 -6.27
N LYS A 27 5.73 6.28 -5.70
CA LYS A 27 4.35 5.82 -5.50
C LYS A 27 3.55 6.86 -4.74
N HIS A 28 4.05 7.29 -3.58
CA HIS A 28 3.27 8.19 -2.73
C HIS A 28 3.16 9.60 -3.32
N LYS A 29 4.27 10.19 -3.77
CA LYS A 29 4.30 11.60 -4.22
C LYS A 29 3.57 11.82 -5.54
N GLU A 30 3.71 10.88 -6.47
CA GLU A 30 3.14 11.03 -7.82
C GLU A 30 1.79 10.34 -7.99
N CYS A 31 1.51 9.26 -7.25
CA CYS A 31 0.27 8.48 -7.45
C CYS A 31 -0.74 8.70 -6.31
N PHE A 32 -0.37 8.35 -5.06
CA PHE A 32 -1.32 8.38 -3.93
C PHE A 32 -1.77 9.81 -3.60
N ILE A 33 -0.81 10.70 -3.40
CA ILE A 33 -1.08 12.06 -2.94
C ILE A 33 -1.86 12.86 -3.98
N HIS A 34 -1.56 12.64 -5.27
CA HIS A 34 -2.32 13.21 -6.37
C HIS A 34 -3.82 12.88 -6.25
N HIS A 35 -4.15 11.59 -6.16
CA HIS A 35 -5.55 11.17 -6.06
C HIS A 35 -6.18 11.49 -4.71
N THR A 36 -5.44 11.47 -3.60
CA THR A 36 -5.97 11.93 -2.31
C THR A 36 -6.41 13.39 -2.39
N ILE A 37 -5.63 14.26 -3.03
CA ILE A 37 -6.01 15.66 -3.24
C ILE A 37 -7.25 15.77 -4.12
N GLN A 38 -7.32 14.98 -5.19
CA GLN A 38 -8.41 15.01 -6.17
C GLN A 38 -9.74 14.52 -5.57
N TYR A 39 -9.77 13.32 -5.01
CA TYR A 39 -11.00 12.63 -4.58
C TYR A 39 -11.55 13.17 -3.26
N TYR A 40 -10.72 13.77 -2.42
CA TYR A 40 -11.15 14.36 -1.14
C TYR A 40 -11.21 15.90 -1.18
N ASN A 41 -11.22 16.49 -2.38
CA ASN A 41 -11.39 17.92 -2.60
C ASN A 41 -10.41 18.82 -1.82
N LEU A 42 -9.14 18.41 -1.75
CA LEU A 42 -8.10 19.10 -0.95
C LEU A 42 -7.30 20.13 -1.77
N GLN A 43 -7.77 20.56 -2.94
CA GLN A 43 -7.03 21.44 -3.84
C GLN A 43 -6.66 22.77 -3.17
N ALA A 44 -7.58 23.35 -2.40
CA ALA A 44 -7.40 24.61 -1.68
C ALA A 44 -6.31 24.56 -0.61
N ILE A 45 -5.93 23.37 -0.15
CA ILE A 45 -4.89 23.12 0.85
C ILE A 45 -3.85 22.11 0.33
N SER A 46 -3.70 21.98 -0.99
CA SER A 46 -2.93 20.92 -1.63
C SER A 46 -1.51 20.80 -1.06
N LYS A 47 -0.81 21.91 -0.83
CA LYS A 47 0.49 21.91 -0.13
C LYS A 47 0.46 21.12 1.19
N TYR A 48 -0.51 21.42 2.05
CA TYR A 48 -0.62 20.80 3.38
C TYR A 48 -1.11 19.35 3.29
N ALA A 49 -1.96 19.05 2.31
CA ALA A 49 -2.37 17.67 1.99
C ALA A 49 -1.17 16.80 1.59
N ARG A 50 -0.25 17.33 0.76
CA ARG A 50 1.01 16.65 0.44
C ARG A 50 1.83 16.39 1.70
N GLU A 51 2.10 17.43 2.49
CA GLU A 51 2.91 17.29 3.71
C GLU A 51 2.31 16.30 4.72
N ALA A 52 0.99 16.30 4.92
CA ALA A 52 0.33 15.36 5.83
C ALA A 52 0.42 13.92 5.31
N ALA A 53 0.15 13.70 4.03
CA ALA A 53 0.21 12.38 3.43
C ALA A 53 1.64 11.82 3.35
N GLU A 54 2.64 12.66 3.04
CA GLU A 54 4.06 12.29 3.12
C GLU A 54 4.47 11.93 4.55
N PHE A 55 4.07 12.73 5.54
CA PHE A 55 4.35 12.41 6.94
C PHE A 55 3.79 11.04 7.32
N VAL A 56 2.51 10.79 7.08
CA VAL A 56 1.87 9.50 7.42
C VAL A 56 2.55 8.34 6.71
N ASN A 57 2.74 8.44 5.39
CA ASN A 57 3.11 7.29 4.57
C ASN A 57 4.62 7.06 4.43
N LEU A 58 5.44 8.10 4.57
CA LEU A 58 6.89 8.03 4.31
C LEU A 58 7.74 8.27 5.56
N TYR A 59 7.30 9.15 6.48
CA TYR A 59 8.20 9.72 7.49
C TYR A 59 7.73 9.57 8.96
N SER A 60 6.63 8.85 9.21
CA SER A 60 6.09 8.60 10.55
C SER A 60 6.17 7.13 10.95
N LYS A 61 5.71 6.82 12.17
CA LYS A 61 5.56 5.43 12.64
C LYS A 61 4.42 4.66 11.94
N SER A 62 3.54 5.38 11.24
CA SER A 62 2.48 4.81 10.40
C SER A 62 2.98 4.46 9.00
N ARG A 63 4.26 4.65 8.69
CA ARG A 63 4.84 4.23 7.41
C ARG A 63 4.54 2.76 7.14
N GLY A 64 3.94 2.48 5.98
CA GLY A 64 3.61 1.13 5.53
C GLY A 64 2.32 0.52 6.09
N ILE A 65 1.47 1.30 6.78
CA ILE A 65 0.10 0.85 7.10
C ILE A 65 -0.75 0.73 5.84
N ASN A 66 -1.91 0.06 5.96
CA ASN A 66 -2.85 -0.06 4.85
C ASN A 66 -3.31 1.34 4.35
N ARG A 67 -3.52 1.45 3.04
CA ARG A 67 -3.88 2.71 2.36
C ARG A 67 -5.13 3.40 2.93
N PHE A 68 -6.14 2.66 3.37
CA PHE A 68 -7.39 3.26 3.86
C PHE A 68 -7.21 3.88 5.27
N PRO A 69 -6.62 3.19 6.26
CA PRO A 69 -6.16 3.82 7.49
C PRO A 69 -5.20 5.00 7.26
N ALA A 70 -4.26 4.90 6.32
CA ALA A 70 -3.32 5.98 6.02
C ALA A 70 -4.02 7.24 5.49
N LEU A 71 -5.02 7.07 4.63
CA LEU A 71 -5.86 8.15 4.15
C LEU A 71 -6.60 8.83 5.31
N VAL A 72 -7.25 8.05 6.18
CA VAL A 72 -7.96 8.58 7.36
C VAL A 72 -7.00 9.35 8.26
N GLU A 73 -5.83 8.80 8.57
CA GLU A 73 -4.84 9.48 9.41
C GLU A 73 -4.34 10.78 8.76
N SER A 74 -4.14 10.78 7.43
CA SER A 74 -3.75 11.98 6.68
C SER A 74 -4.79 13.10 6.82
N LEU A 75 -6.08 12.76 6.69
CA LEU A 75 -7.18 13.72 6.89
C LEU A 75 -7.24 14.21 8.36
N GLN A 76 -7.03 13.33 9.35
CA GLN A 76 -6.97 13.71 10.76
C GLN A 76 -5.81 14.65 11.08
N TRP A 77 -4.65 14.49 10.40
CA TRP A 77 -3.55 15.45 10.52
C TRP A 77 -3.90 16.81 9.93
N LEU A 78 -4.65 16.85 8.83
CA LEU A 78 -5.12 18.10 8.24
C LEU A 78 -6.09 18.86 9.14
N GLN A 79 -6.96 18.16 9.87
CA GLN A 79 -7.85 18.78 10.87
C GLN A 79 -7.09 19.55 11.96
N LYS A 80 -5.84 19.14 12.26
CA LYS A 80 -5.01 19.74 13.31
C LYS A 80 -4.16 20.93 12.82
N ARG A 81 -4.18 21.24 11.51
CA ARG A 81 -3.30 22.25 10.94
C ARG A 81 -3.92 23.65 11.00
N PRO A 82 -3.25 24.63 11.63
CA PRO A 82 -3.76 26.01 11.69
C PRO A 82 -3.87 26.64 10.30
N GLU A 83 -3.03 26.25 9.34
CA GLU A 83 -3.07 26.80 7.99
C GLU A 83 -4.26 26.30 7.17
N VAL A 84 -4.77 25.10 7.48
CA VAL A 84 -6.00 24.56 6.88
C VAL A 84 -7.19 25.35 7.39
N ALA A 85 -7.28 25.55 8.72
CA ALA A 85 -8.31 26.37 9.35
C ALA A 85 -8.28 27.84 8.86
N ALA A 86 -7.08 28.42 8.72
CA ALA A 86 -6.92 29.80 8.23
C ALA A 86 -7.39 30.00 6.78
N ARG A 87 -7.50 28.91 5.99
CA ARG A 87 -8.07 28.94 4.64
C ARG A 87 -9.58 28.69 4.61
N GLY A 88 -10.22 28.53 5.76
CA GLY A 88 -11.66 28.26 5.86
C GLY A 88 -12.06 26.88 5.32
N VAL A 89 -11.11 25.95 5.24
CA VAL A 89 -11.38 24.57 4.79
C VAL A 89 -11.69 23.70 6.00
N THR A 90 -12.86 23.10 6.01
CA THR A 90 -13.24 22.06 6.98
C THR A 90 -12.87 20.70 6.40
N ILE A 91 -12.15 19.89 7.18
CA ILE A 91 -11.79 18.52 6.78
C ILE A 91 -12.77 17.55 7.47
N GLU A 92 -13.51 16.82 6.67
CA GLU A 92 -14.41 15.77 7.13
C GLU A 92 -13.73 14.40 6.97
N ILE A 93 -13.80 13.58 8.02
CA ILE A 93 -13.37 12.18 7.93
C ILE A 93 -14.59 11.38 7.48
N PRO A 94 -14.52 10.59 6.38
CA PRO A 94 -15.68 9.87 5.86
C PRO A 94 -16.16 8.81 6.88
N PRO A 95 -17.33 8.97 7.51
CA PRO A 95 -17.79 8.05 8.55
C PRO A 95 -18.04 6.62 8.04
N GLY A 96 -18.48 6.45 6.79
CA GLY A 96 -18.63 5.14 6.17
C GLY A 96 -17.31 4.39 6.05
N LEU A 97 -16.25 5.12 5.67
CA LEU A 97 -14.90 4.56 5.60
C LEU A 97 -14.36 4.15 6.97
N LEU A 98 -14.60 4.94 8.01
CA LEU A 98 -14.19 4.60 9.39
C LEU A 98 -14.84 3.30 9.86
N ARG A 99 -16.17 3.18 9.71
CA ARG A 99 -16.90 1.96 10.10
C ARG A 99 -16.36 0.73 9.37
N TRP A 100 -16.16 0.84 8.06
CA TRP A 100 -15.65 -0.28 7.28
C TRP A 100 -14.23 -0.68 7.69
N ILE A 101 -13.35 0.28 8.01
CA ILE A 101 -12.00 -0.01 8.51
C ILE A 101 -12.04 -0.78 9.84
N GLU A 102 -13.02 -0.50 10.71
CA GLU A 102 -13.18 -1.17 12.00
C GLU A 102 -13.75 -2.60 11.85
N GLU A 103 -14.61 -2.84 10.87
CA GLU A 103 -15.32 -4.11 10.67
C GLU A 103 -14.58 -5.10 9.75
N GLU A 104 -13.86 -4.61 8.74
CA GLU A 104 -13.23 -5.45 7.71
C GLU A 104 -11.83 -5.91 8.12
N THR A 105 -11.59 -7.21 7.97
CA THR A 105 -10.31 -7.86 8.31
C THR A 105 -9.32 -7.86 7.14
N LYS A 106 -9.82 -7.75 5.89
CA LYS A 106 -9.03 -7.80 4.65
C LYS A 106 -9.23 -6.54 3.82
N LEU A 107 -8.73 -5.42 4.35
CA LEU A 107 -8.86 -4.10 3.72
C LEU A 107 -8.20 -4.07 2.32
N GLY A 108 -9.03 -3.95 1.29
CA GLY A 108 -8.60 -3.88 -0.10
C GLY A 108 -9.73 -3.63 -1.08
N ASN A 109 -9.38 -3.33 -2.34
CA ASN A 109 -10.36 -3.09 -3.40
C ASN A 109 -11.33 -4.27 -3.57
N PRO A 110 -10.89 -5.55 -3.57
CA PRO A 110 -11.83 -6.67 -3.74
C PRO A 110 -12.89 -6.76 -2.64
N ALA A 111 -12.52 -6.53 -1.38
CA ALA A 111 -13.46 -6.53 -0.26
C ALA A 111 -14.44 -5.35 -0.35
N LEU A 112 -13.94 -4.17 -0.71
CA LEU A 112 -14.77 -2.97 -0.88
C LEU A 112 -15.71 -3.08 -2.08
N GLU A 113 -15.26 -3.64 -3.19
CA GLU A 113 -16.07 -3.94 -4.38
C GLU A 113 -17.20 -4.92 -4.06
N ALA A 114 -16.89 -6.03 -3.38
CA ALA A 114 -17.89 -7.02 -2.98
C ALA A 114 -18.95 -6.42 -2.06
N LEU A 115 -18.54 -5.59 -1.09
CA LEU A 115 -19.44 -4.87 -0.19
C LEU A 115 -20.39 -3.94 -0.96
N LEU A 116 -19.87 -3.18 -1.93
CA LEU A 116 -20.66 -2.24 -2.72
C LEU A 116 -21.60 -2.93 -3.72
N GLN A 117 -21.17 -4.03 -4.34
CA GLN A 117 -22.01 -4.82 -5.28
C GLN A 117 -23.21 -5.47 -4.58
N GLY A 118 -23.07 -5.85 -3.32
CA GLY A 118 -24.14 -6.45 -2.52
C GLY A 118 -25.12 -5.44 -1.91
N SER A 119 -24.93 -4.13 -2.11
CA SER A 119 -25.74 -3.09 -1.45
C SER A 119 -26.78 -2.48 -2.40
N GLU A 120 -28.04 -2.43 -1.98
CA GLU A 120 -29.10 -1.69 -2.69
C GLU A 120 -28.94 -0.17 -2.58
N ASN A 121 -28.24 0.32 -1.54
CA ASN A 121 -27.95 1.73 -1.32
C ASN A 121 -26.49 1.89 -0.88
N PRO A 122 -25.53 1.94 -1.82
CA PRO A 122 -24.11 1.98 -1.50
C PRO A 122 -23.73 3.27 -0.77
N ASP A 123 -22.99 3.14 0.33
CA ASP A 123 -22.49 4.28 1.12
C ASP A 123 -21.58 5.19 0.25
N PRO A 124 -21.89 6.49 0.10
CA PRO A 124 -21.13 7.38 -0.78
C PRO A 124 -19.66 7.54 -0.38
N ASP A 125 -19.33 7.37 0.91
CA ASP A 125 -17.95 7.42 1.40
C ASP A 125 -17.14 6.23 0.85
N LEU A 126 -17.76 5.05 0.85
CA LEU A 126 -17.16 3.81 0.36
C LEU A 126 -17.04 3.80 -1.17
N VAL A 127 -18.03 4.36 -1.87
CA VAL A 127 -17.93 4.58 -3.32
C VAL A 127 -16.77 5.50 -3.66
N THR A 128 -16.59 6.59 -2.91
CA THR A 128 -15.47 7.52 -3.12
C THR A 128 -14.13 6.86 -2.81
N ALA A 129 -14.03 6.12 -1.70
CA ALA A 129 -12.83 5.39 -1.31
C ALA A 129 -12.44 4.34 -2.37
N LEU A 130 -13.40 3.61 -2.94
CA LEU A 130 -13.12 2.65 -4.01
C LEU A 130 -12.58 3.36 -5.25
N LYS A 131 -13.25 4.41 -5.72
CA LYS A 131 -12.79 5.17 -6.90
C LYS A 131 -11.40 5.75 -6.70
N TRP A 132 -11.12 6.32 -5.53
CA TRP A 132 -9.79 6.80 -5.16
C TRP A 132 -8.76 5.66 -5.22
N SER A 133 -9.05 4.53 -4.61
CA SER A 133 -8.10 3.41 -4.51
C SER A 133 -7.84 2.73 -5.86
N VAL A 134 -8.85 2.65 -6.73
CA VAL A 134 -8.69 2.16 -8.11
C VAL A 134 -7.84 3.14 -8.92
N ALA A 135 -8.13 4.44 -8.87
CA ALA A 135 -7.34 5.45 -9.59
C ALA A 135 -5.87 5.46 -9.15
N VAL A 136 -5.60 5.26 -7.85
CA VAL A 136 -4.24 5.07 -7.36
C VAL A 136 -3.56 3.87 -8.00
N ASN A 137 -4.24 2.72 -8.11
CA ASN A 137 -3.66 1.55 -8.77
C ASN A 137 -3.36 1.81 -10.24
N ASP A 138 -4.29 2.46 -10.95
CA ASP A 138 -4.13 2.79 -12.37
C ASP A 138 -2.90 3.68 -12.60
N THR A 139 -2.76 4.74 -11.81
CA THR A 139 -1.60 5.65 -11.91
C THR A 139 -0.30 4.99 -11.45
N VAL A 140 -0.32 4.09 -10.46
CA VAL A 140 0.88 3.31 -10.10
C VAL A 140 1.30 2.41 -11.26
N ALA A 141 0.37 1.73 -11.91
CA ALA A 141 0.66 0.86 -13.05
C ALA A 141 1.23 1.63 -14.26
N GLU A 142 0.80 2.87 -14.46
CA GLU A 142 1.33 3.74 -15.51
C GLU A 142 2.70 4.35 -15.13
N MET A 143 2.84 4.86 -13.91
CA MET A 143 3.96 5.70 -13.50
C MET A 143 5.18 4.91 -13.00
N VAL A 144 4.97 3.77 -12.34
CA VAL A 144 6.02 3.08 -11.58
C VAL A 144 6.57 1.92 -12.41
N HIS A 145 7.62 2.21 -13.17
CA HIS A 145 8.38 1.23 -13.96
C HIS A 145 9.84 1.68 -14.07
N GLY A 146 10.76 0.74 -14.29
CA GLY A 146 12.19 1.06 -14.47
C GLY A 146 12.91 1.52 -13.21
N VAL A 147 12.33 1.31 -12.02
CA VAL A 147 12.95 1.67 -10.73
C VAL A 147 13.85 0.52 -10.29
N PRO A 148 15.19 0.65 -10.36
CA PRO A 148 16.08 -0.44 -10.01
C PRO A 148 15.96 -0.82 -8.53
N PRO A 149 16.30 -2.08 -8.17
CA PRO A 149 16.40 -2.44 -6.77
C PRO A 149 17.50 -1.61 -6.08
N PHE A 150 17.41 -1.48 -4.76
CA PHE A 150 18.47 -0.82 -3.99
C PHE A 150 19.83 -1.51 -4.22
N PRO A 151 20.94 -0.77 -4.09
CA PRO A 151 22.27 -1.36 -4.15
C PRO A 151 22.40 -2.58 -3.24
N LEU A 152 23.06 -3.63 -3.73
CA LEU A 152 23.30 -4.90 -3.04
C LEU A 152 22.09 -5.83 -2.87
N VAL A 153 20.87 -5.43 -3.22
CA VAL A 153 19.69 -6.31 -3.10
C VAL A 153 19.87 -7.59 -3.90
N ARG A 154 20.32 -7.51 -5.15
CA ARG A 154 20.55 -8.69 -5.99
C ARG A 154 21.63 -9.60 -5.39
N GLU A 155 22.73 -9.02 -4.94
CA GLU A 155 23.85 -9.74 -4.35
C GLU A 155 23.44 -10.44 -3.05
N CYS A 156 22.63 -9.78 -2.23
CA CYS A 156 22.03 -10.37 -1.03
C CYS A 156 21.11 -11.54 -1.39
N LEU A 157 20.21 -11.36 -2.35
CA LEU A 157 19.31 -12.43 -2.83
C LEU A 157 20.11 -13.63 -3.34
N GLN A 158 21.14 -13.41 -4.16
CA GLN A 158 22.00 -14.48 -4.68
C GLN A 158 22.73 -15.25 -3.56
N LYS A 159 23.18 -14.56 -2.51
CA LYS A 159 23.84 -15.18 -1.35
C LYS A 159 22.88 -15.97 -0.47
N LEU A 160 21.65 -15.48 -0.30
CA LEU A 160 20.62 -16.12 0.51
C LEU A 160 19.95 -17.30 -0.23
N HIS A 161 19.79 -17.20 -1.55
CA HIS A 161 19.08 -18.19 -2.36
C HIS A 161 19.49 -19.66 -2.12
N PRO A 162 20.77 -20.05 -2.00
CA PRO A 162 21.12 -21.46 -1.72
C PRO A 162 20.76 -21.95 -0.31
N GLN A 163 20.49 -21.04 0.64
CA GLN A 163 20.33 -21.36 2.08
C GLN A 163 18.96 -21.00 2.64
N CYS A 164 18.19 -20.16 1.93
CA CYS A 164 16.93 -19.61 2.40
C CYS A 164 15.79 -19.88 1.43
N ASP A 165 14.66 -20.36 1.96
CA ASP A 165 13.36 -20.18 1.32
C ASP A 165 12.95 -18.72 1.51
N MET A 166 12.67 -18.01 0.40
CA MET A 166 12.45 -16.57 0.44
C MET A 166 11.09 -16.20 -0.13
N LEU A 167 10.33 -15.41 0.62
CA LEU A 167 9.03 -14.90 0.17
C LEU A 167 9.08 -13.39 0.06
N VAL A 168 8.46 -12.83 -0.97
CA VAL A 168 8.13 -11.40 -0.97
C VAL A 168 6.88 -11.24 -0.11
N VAL A 169 6.92 -10.37 0.89
CA VAL A 169 5.83 -10.13 1.85
C VAL A 169 5.53 -8.64 1.89
N SER A 170 4.53 -8.20 1.13
CA SER A 170 4.24 -6.78 0.89
C SER A 170 2.75 -6.46 0.98
N ALA A 171 2.44 -5.19 1.28
CA ALA A 171 1.08 -4.65 1.26
C ALA A 171 0.66 -4.16 -0.14
N THR A 172 1.53 -4.30 -1.14
CA THR A 172 1.28 -3.94 -2.54
C THR A 172 0.55 -5.08 -3.26
N PRO A 173 -0.35 -4.78 -4.22
CA PRO A 173 -1.02 -5.82 -5.01
C PRO A 173 -0.04 -6.77 -5.71
N ASN A 174 -0.40 -8.05 -5.78
CA ASN A 174 0.44 -9.11 -6.37
C ASN A 174 0.90 -8.81 -7.79
N GLU A 175 0.02 -8.27 -8.63
CA GLU A 175 0.34 -7.97 -10.03
C GLU A 175 1.45 -6.91 -10.16
N ALA A 176 1.40 -5.86 -9.33
CA ALA A 176 2.45 -4.83 -9.32
C ALA A 176 3.79 -5.41 -8.84
N LEU A 177 3.77 -6.23 -7.78
CA LEU A 177 4.97 -6.90 -7.28
C LEU A 177 5.58 -7.83 -8.33
N LYS A 178 4.77 -8.66 -8.99
CA LYS A 178 5.23 -9.56 -10.05
C LYS A 178 5.86 -8.79 -11.20
N SER A 179 5.25 -7.67 -11.61
CA SER A 179 5.79 -6.81 -12.65
C SER A 179 7.17 -6.25 -12.28
N GLU A 180 7.29 -5.57 -11.13
CA GLU A 180 8.54 -4.97 -10.64
C GLU A 180 9.65 -6.03 -10.46
N TRP A 181 9.34 -7.15 -9.81
CA TRP A 181 10.33 -8.20 -9.58
C TRP A 181 10.75 -8.91 -10.87
N SER A 182 9.83 -9.05 -11.84
CA SER A 182 10.12 -9.68 -13.14
C SER A 182 10.96 -8.76 -14.02
N GLU A 183 10.65 -7.46 -14.04
CA GLU A 183 11.40 -6.44 -14.78
C GLU A 183 12.90 -6.50 -14.46
N HIS A 184 13.23 -6.72 -13.20
CA HIS A 184 14.61 -6.82 -12.74
C HIS A 184 15.13 -8.26 -12.62
N GLY A 185 14.38 -9.26 -13.09
CA GLY A 185 14.79 -10.67 -13.05
C GLY A 185 15.13 -11.15 -11.64
N LEU A 186 14.37 -10.71 -10.63
CA LEU A 186 14.54 -11.09 -9.23
C LEU A 186 13.60 -12.21 -8.79
N VAL A 187 12.51 -12.46 -9.53
CA VAL A 187 11.54 -13.52 -9.23
C VAL A 187 12.21 -14.89 -9.05
N GLN A 188 13.26 -15.17 -9.82
CA GLN A 188 14.00 -16.43 -9.75
C GLN A 188 14.68 -16.71 -8.39
N PHE A 189 14.78 -15.71 -7.51
CA PHE A 189 15.39 -15.87 -6.19
C PHE A 189 14.36 -16.12 -5.08
N VAL A 190 13.07 -15.94 -5.34
CA VAL A 190 12.02 -16.07 -4.32
C VAL A 190 11.11 -17.25 -4.67
N THR A 191 10.59 -17.90 -3.64
CA THR A 191 9.68 -19.05 -3.78
C THR A 191 8.29 -18.60 -4.20
N GLU A 192 7.80 -17.47 -3.66
CA GLU A 192 6.50 -16.91 -3.99
C GLU A 192 6.46 -15.40 -3.68
N ILE A 193 5.58 -14.69 -4.37
CA ILE A 193 5.25 -13.29 -4.13
C ILE A 193 3.90 -13.21 -3.41
N CYS A 194 3.92 -12.73 -2.17
CA CYS A 194 2.76 -12.56 -1.31
C CYS A 194 2.48 -11.07 -1.07
N GLY A 195 1.65 -10.51 -1.93
CA GLY A 195 1.11 -9.15 -1.86
C GLY A 195 -0.15 -9.05 -1.00
N GLN A 196 -0.88 -7.95 -1.18
CA GLN A 196 -2.06 -7.58 -0.40
C GLN A 196 -3.14 -8.69 -0.34
N GLU A 197 -3.27 -9.48 -1.40
CA GLU A 197 -4.25 -10.56 -1.52
C GLU A 197 -3.92 -11.79 -0.65
N SER A 198 -2.66 -11.93 -0.23
CA SER A 198 -2.17 -13.08 0.55
C SER A 198 -2.37 -12.95 2.06
N GLY A 199 -3.00 -11.87 2.54
CA GLY A 199 -3.21 -11.58 3.96
C GLY A 199 -2.25 -10.52 4.50
N ASN A 200 -2.20 -10.34 5.81
CA ASN A 200 -1.25 -9.41 6.42
C ASN A 200 0.15 -10.04 6.57
N LYS A 201 1.18 -9.21 6.73
CA LYS A 201 2.58 -9.69 6.82
C LYS A 201 2.79 -10.74 7.91
N LYS A 202 2.09 -10.62 9.04
CA LYS A 202 2.22 -11.56 10.17
C LYS A 202 1.64 -12.94 9.80
N GLU A 203 0.50 -12.96 9.12
CA GLU A 203 -0.11 -14.19 8.60
C GLU A 203 0.80 -14.84 7.55
N THR A 204 1.31 -14.06 6.59
CA THR A 204 2.20 -14.56 5.55
C THR A 204 3.49 -15.14 6.12
N LEU A 205 4.09 -14.52 7.14
CA LEU A 205 5.29 -15.06 7.79
C LEU A 205 5.01 -16.33 8.61
N GLY A 206 3.76 -16.58 8.98
CA GLY A 206 3.34 -17.77 9.73
C GLY A 206 3.07 -19.01 8.88
N VAL A 207 3.21 -18.94 7.55
CA VAL A 207 2.88 -20.04 6.61
C VAL A 207 3.96 -21.12 6.49
N VAL A 208 5.11 -20.94 7.14
CA VAL A 208 6.22 -21.89 7.08
C VAL A 208 6.09 -22.88 8.22
N MET A 209 5.91 -24.16 7.88
CA MET A 209 5.94 -25.30 8.80
C MET A 209 7.32 -25.97 8.81
#